data_AF-A0A9E2KFA8-F1
#
_entry.id   AF-A0A9E2KFA8-F1
#
_cell.length_a   1.000
_cell.length_b   1.000
_cell.length_c   1.000
_cell.angle_alpha   90.00
_cell.angle_beta   90.00
_cell.angle_gamma   90.00
#
_symmetry.space_group_name_H-M   'P 1'
#
loop_
_entity.id
_entity.type
_entity.pdbx_description
1 polymer ?
#
loop_
_entity_poly.entity_id
_entity_poly.type
_entity_poly.pdbx_seq_one_letter_code
_entity_poly.pdbx_strand_id
1 'polypeptide(L)'
;MKISNIRCARTLLVGVTFALALVSCHPAYRVARVEGSRVTIDSTFDAHPDADAIALLAPYKHRVDSTMNRVLGTSAIAMDAHRPESLLSNLVADILREAASDTLGHPADMGLVNMGGLRATLAQGDITMANAYEILPFENALCIIVLRGSAFRQLCENIAYRLGEGVSGVRLEVSKDRRLLSATVGGQPIDDDRLYTVATLDYLAEGNDGMHALLMGESRICPPGATLRSLFIRYVERQAEAGKAVTSRMEGRICVRE
;
A
#
# COMPACT_ATOMS: atom_id res chain seq x y z
N MET A 1 -64.84 -59.59 -3.49
CA MET A 1 -63.70 -59.88 -2.58
C MET A 1 -62.50 -60.29 -3.43
N LYS A 2 -61.59 -59.35 -3.74
CA LYS A 2 -60.24 -59.64 -4.23
C LYS A 2 -59.31 -58.57 -3.69
N ILE A 3 -58.51 -59.02 -2.73
CA ILE A 3 -57.41 -58.34 -2.07
C ILE A 3 -56.28 -58.24 -3.08
N SER A 4 -55.85 -57.03 -3.45
CA SER A 4 -54.59 -56.85 -4.16
C SER A 4 -54.02 -55.46 -3.88
N ASN A 5 -52.69 -55.41 -3.76
CA ASN A 5 -51.84 -54.22 -3.74
C ASN A 5 -51.64 -53.42 -2.42
N ILE A 6 -51.68 -54.07 -1.26
CA ILE A 6 -51.08 -53.47 -0.03
C ILE A 6 -49.67 -54.00 0.25
N ARG A 7 -49.31 -55.20 -0.24
CA ARG A 7 -47.96 -55.77 -0.03
C ARG A 7 -46.90 -55.06 -0.86
N CYS A 8 -47.15 -54.72 -2.13
CA CYS A 8 -46.14 -54.12 -3.02
C CYS A 8 -45.71 -52.70 -2.58
N ALA A 9 -46.65 -51.86 -2.12
CA ALA A 9 -46.35 -50.51 -1.63
C ALA A 9 -45.52 -50.52 -0.34
N ARG A 10 -45.75 -51.49 0.57
CA ARG A 10 -44.95 -51.65 1.80
C ARG A 10 -43.52 -52.12 1.50
N THR A 11 -43.32 -53.05 0.57
CA THR A 11 -41.96 -53.49 0.20
C THR A 11 -41.18 -52.42 -0.55
N LEU A 12 -41.85 -51.63 -1.40
CA LEU A 12 -41.21 -50.51 -2.12
C LEU A 12 -40.84 -49.38 -1.15
N LEU A 13 -41.71 -49.05 -0.19
CA LEU A 13 -41.44 -47.99 0.80
C LEU A 13 -40.28 -48.39 1.74
N VAL A 14 -40.23 -49.65 2.19
CA VAL A 14 -39.13 -50.17 3.01
C VAL A 14 -37.81 -50.16 2.24
N GLY A 15 -37.82 -50.56 0.96
CA GLY A 15 -36.64 -50.54 0.10
C GLY A 15 -36.10 -49.14 -0.17
N VAL A 16 -36.98 -48.15 -0.38
CA VAL A 16 -36.60 -46.74 -0.58
C VAL A 16 -36.08 -46.11 0.72
N THR A 17 -36.68 -46.40 1.88
CA THR A 17 -36.13 -45.95 3.18
C THR A 17 -34.78 -46.59 3.52
N PHE A 18 -34.55 -47.85 3.11
CA PHE A 18 -33.26 -48.51 3.33
C PHE A 18 -32.17 -47.98 2.38
N ALA A 19 -32.54 -47.63 1.14
CA ALA A 19 -31.63 -46.99 0.19
C ALA A 19 -31.25 -45.56 0.60
N LEU A 20 -32.19 -44.78 1.15
CA LEU A 20 -31.92 -43.43 1.69
C LEU A 20 -31.02 -43.45 2.94
N ALA A 21 -31.09 -44.51 3.75
CA ALA A 21 -30.22 -44.66 4.93
C ALA A 21 -28.74 -44.91 4.56
N LEU A 22 -28.47 -45.48 3.38
CA LEU A 22 -27.10 -45.79 2.91
C LEU A 22 -26.36 -44.59 2.28
N VAL A 23 -27.07 -43.52 1.91
CA VAL A 23 -26.47 -42.30 1.32
C VAL A 23 -26.07 -41.28 2.40
N SER A 24 -26.48 -41.48 3.67
CA SER A 24 -26.21 -40.54 4.76
C SER A 24 -24.81 -40.67 5.39
N CYS A 25 -23.99 -41.64 4.97
CA CYS A 25 -22.67 -41.89 5.55
C CYS A 25 -21.55 -41.36 4.65
N HIS A 26 -21.44 -40.04 4.52
CA HIS A 26 -20.20 -39.42 4.05
C HIS A 26 -19.31 -39.12 5.26
N PRO A 27 -18.03 -39.56 5.27
CA PRO A 27 -17.12 -39.24 6.36
C PRO A 27 -16.93 -37.72 6.41
N ALA A 28 -17.49 -37.10 7.45
CA ALA A 28 -17.25 -35.70 7.74
C ALA A 28 -15.86 -35.59 8.38
N TYR A 29 -14.84 -35.37 7.56
CA TYR A 29 -13.51 -35.04 8.05
C TYR A 29 -13.59 -33.74 8.84
N ARG A 30 -13.35 -33.83 10.14
CA ARG A 30 -13.17 -32.66 11.01
C ARG A 30 -11.72 -32.61 11.39
N VAL A 31 -11.13 -31.43 11.26
CA VAL A 31 -9.77 -31.17 11.73
C VAL A 31 -9.74 -31.49 13.22
N ALA A 32 -9.06 -32.58 13.58
CA ALA A 32 -9.00 -33.06 14.96
C ALA A 32 -8.05 -32.21 15.81
N ARG A 33 -7.01 -31.65 15.18
CA ARG A 33 -6.00 -30.81 15.83
C ARG A 33 -5.26 -30.00 14.77
N VAL A 34 -5.00 -28.73 15.06
CA VAL A 34 -3.99 -27.93 14.36
C VAL A 34 -2.94 -27.58 15.39
N GLU A 35 -1.70 -27.97 15.13
CA GLU A 35 -0.54 -27.53 15.92
C GLU A 35 0.29 -26.57 15.09
N GLY A 36 0.73 -25.49 15.73
CA GLY A 36 1.65 -24.53 15.16
C GLY A 36 2.59 -24.03 16.24
N SER A 37 3.87 -23.98 15.93
CA SER A 37 4.90 -23.36 16.77
C SER A 37 5.45 -22.14 16.07
N ARG A 38 5.73 -21.08 16.84
CA ARG A 38 6.48 -19.93 16.33
C ARG A 38 7.96 -20.28 16.40
N VAL A 39 8.62 -20.27 15.25
CA VAL A 39 10.08 -20.31 15.19
C VAL A 39 10.56 -18.86 15.21
N THR A 40 11.20 -18.45 16.30
CA THR A 40 11.81 -17.13 16.39
C THR A 40 13.05 -17.10 15.52
N ILE A 41 13.14 -16.17 14.58
CA ILE A 41 14.36 -15.93 13.80
C ILE A 41 15.17 -14.87 14.57
N ASP A 42 16.19 -15.32 15.30
CA ASP A 42 17.09 -14.49 16.10
C ASP A 42 18.55 -14.93 15.91
N SER A 43 19.46 -14.33 16.68
CA SER A 43 20.90 -14.58 16.58
C SER A 43 21.33 -16.03 16.85
N THR A 44 20.43 -16.89 17.34
CA THR A 44 20.71 -18.33 17.51
C THR A 44 21.10 -18.99 16.20
N PHE A 45 20.49 -18.57 15.09
CA PHE A 45 20.77 -19.11 13.75
C PHE A 45 22.00 -18.48 13.09
N ASP A 46 22.46 -17.33 13.58
CA ASP A 46 23.66 -16.65 13.06
C ASP A 46 24.97 -17.30 13.55
N ALA A 47 24.91 -18.05 14.66
CA ALA A 47 26.09 -18.67 15.25
C ALA A 47 26.67 -19.81 14.40
N HIS A 48 25.82 -20.53 13.67
CA HIS A 48 26.21 -21.67 12.84
C HIS A 48 25.43 -21.67 11.51
N PRO A 49 25.73 -20.73 10.60
CA PRO A 49 25.05 -20.68 9.33
C PRO A 49 25.42 -21.91 8.48
N ASP A 50 24.44 -22.42 7.72
CA ASP A 50 24.63 -23.58 6.86
C ASP A 50 25.59 -23.22 5.70
N ALA A 51 26.72 -23.93 5.63
CA ALA A 51 27.78 -23.65 4.67
C ALA A 51 27.33 -23.91 3.22
N ASP A 52 26.48 -24.92 2.99
CA ASP A 52 25.97 -25.24 1.66
C ASP A 52 24.96 -24.18 1.20
N ALA A 53 24.11 -23.69 2.11
CA ALA A 53 23.21 -22.58 1.82
C ALA A 53 23.97 -21.28 1.52
N ILE A 54 25.03 -20.97 2.28
CA ILE A 54 25.90 -19.81 1.98
C ILE A 54 26.53 -19.97 0.60
N ALA A 55 27.10 -21.14 0.30
CA ALA A 55 27.75 -21.39 -0.98
C ALA A 55 26.75 -21.29 -2.15
N LEU A 56 25.52 -21.77 -1.96
CA LEU A 56 24.43 -21.64 -2.93
C LEU A 56 24.06 -20.17 -3.18
N LEU A 57 23.99 -19.34 -2.14
CA LEU A 57 23.59 -17.94 -2.23
C LEU A 57 24.71 -17.02 -2.75
N ALA A 58 25.98 -17.37 -2.55
CA ALA A 58 27.14 -16.56 -2.89
C ALA A 58 27.13 -15.94 -4.31
N PRO A 59 26.88 -16.69 -5.41
CA PRO A 59 26.86 -16.11 -6.75
C PRO A 59 25.70 -15.12 -6.96
N TYR A 60 24.53 -15.37 -6.34
CA TYR A 60 23.39 -14.46 -6.39
C TYR A 60 23.67 -13.19 -5.59
N LYS A 61 24.23 -13.34 -4.38
CA LYS A 61 24.63 -12.22 -3.52
C LYS A 61 25.60 -11.30 -4.26
N HIS A 62 26.65 -11.83 -4.88
CA HIS A 62 27.61 -11.01 -5.63
C HIS A 62 26.92 -10.19 -6.75
N ARG A 63 26.02 -10.82 -7.51
CA ARG A 63 25.27 -10.11 -8.57
C ARG A 63 24.37 -9.03 -8.00
N VAL A 64 23.62 -9.33 -6.93
CA VAL A 64 22.71 -8.38 -6.28
C VAL A 64 23.52 -7.20 -5.70
N ASP A 65 24.56 -7.49 -4.92
CA ASP A 65 25.41 -6.48 -4.28
C ASP A 65 26.04 -5.52 -5.31
N SER A 66 26.45 -6.04 -6.48
CA SER A 66 27.03 -5.22 -7.57
C SER A 66 26.08 -4.14 -8.11
N THR A 67 24.77 -4.35 -7.99
CA THR A 67 23.74 -3.38 -8.42
C THR A 67 23.23 -2.57 -7.23
N MET A 68 22.99 -3.23 -6.10
CA MET A 68 22.31 -2.66 -4.93
C MET A 68 23.20 -1.69 -4.14
N ASN A 69 24.53 -1.87 -4.15
CA ASN A 69 25.46 -0.98 -3.44
C ASN A 69 25.79 0.32 -4.20
N ARG A 70 25.24 0.51 -5.40
CA ARG A 70 25.43 1.74 -6.17
C ARG A 70 24.82 2.92 -5.40
N VAL A 71 25.64 3.92 -5.08
CA VAL A 71 25.19 5.19 -4.48
C VAL A 71 24.51 6.06 -5.56
N LEU A 72 23.31 6.53 -5.24
CA LEU A 72 22.47 7.38 -6.08
C LEU A 72 22.58 8.87 -5.74
N GLY A 73 22.91 9.16 -4.48
CA GLY A 73 22.97 10.50 -3.92
C GLY A 73 23.14 10.43 -2.41
N THR A 74 22.88 11.52 -1.71
CA THR A 74 22.99 11.58 -0.25
C THR A 74 21.73 12.13 0.39
N SER A 75 21.45 11.70 1.61
CA SER A 75 20.40 12.24 2.47
C SER A 75 21.02 13.15 3.53
N ALA A 76 20.52 14.37 3.64
CA ALA A 76 21.00 15.35 4.62
C ALA A 76 20.63 14.97 6.06
N ILE A 77 19.52 14.23 6.22
CA ILE A 77 18.93 13.87 7.52
C ILE A 77 18.34 12.46 7.44
N ALA A 78 18.20 11.79 8.58
CA ALA A 78 17.40 10.57 8.65
C ALA A 78 15.90 10.92 8.50
N MET A 79 15.15 10.09 7.79
CA MET A 79 13.73 10.28 7.53
C MET A 79 12.97 8.98 7.76
N ASP A 80 12.16 8.96 8.82
CA ASP A 80 11.26 7.86 9.16
C ASP A 80 9.88 8.06 8.52
N ALA A 81 9.10 6.97 8.48
CA ALA A 81 7.68 6.97 8.11
C ALA A 81 6.81 6.68 9.34
N HIS A 82 5.93 7.62 9.70
CA HIS A 82 4.94 7.43 10.75
C HIS A 82 3.74 8.36 10.56
N ARG A 83 2.61 8.00 11.17
CA ARG A 83 1.42 8.85 11.23
C ARG A 83 1.56 9.93 12.30
N PRO A 84 0.83 11.05 12.21
CA PRO A 84 -0.06 11.44 11.11
C PRO A 84 0.67 12.03 9.90
N GLU A 85 1.90 12.49 10.09
CA GLU A 85 2.78 13.09 9.07
C GLU A 85 4.22 12.73 9.44
N SER A 86 5.08 12.53 8.45
CA SER A 86 6.51 12.26 8.65
C SER A 86 7.35 12.79 7.49
N LEU A 87 8.66 12.93 7.73
CA LEU A 87 9.59 13.44 6.73
C LEU A 87 9.60 12.58 5.47
N LEU A 88 9.66 11.25 5.61
CA LEU A 88 9.72 10.34 4.48
C LEU A 88 8.41 10.32 3.70
N SER A 89 7.26 10.34 4.40
CA SER A 89 5.96 10.39 3.74
C SER A 89 5.74 11.68 2.96
N ASN A 90 6.23 12.81 3.49
CA ASN A 90 6.16 14.11 2.81
C ASN A 90 7.00 14.10 1.53
N LEU A 91 8.24 13.62 1.62
CA LEU A 91 9.15 13.51 0.48
C LEU A 91 8.54 12.67 -0.65
N VAL A 92 8.04 11.48 -0.32
CA VAL A 92 7.49 10.56 -1.33
C VAL A 92 6.20 11.12 -1.95
N ALA A 93 5.34 11.76 -1.15
CA ALA A 93 4.16 12.44 -1.67
C ALA A 93 4.51 13.62 -2.59
N ASP A 94 5.57 14.37 -2.29
CA ASP A 94 6.08 15.44 -3.15
C ASP A 94 6.59 14.89 -4.48
N ILE A 95 7.35 13.80 -4.46
CA ILE A 95 7.87 13.13 -5.66
C ILE A 95 6.73 12.68 -6.58
N LEU A 96 5.67 12.08 -6.02
CA LEU A 96 4.48 11.69 -6.81
C LEU A 96 3.79 12.91 -7.42
N ARG A 97 3.60 13.97 -6.63
CA ARG A 97 2.94 15.20 -7.09
C ARG A 97 3.76 15.91 -8.17
N GLU A 98 5.08 15.97 -8.04
CA GLU A 98 6.00 16.49 -9.06
C GLU A 98 5.88 15.68 -10.35
N ALA A 99 5.99 14.35 -10.27
CA ALA A 99 5.91 13.47 -11.43
C ALA A 99 4.56 13.54 -12.16
N ALA A 100 3.46 13.70 -11.41
CA ALA A 100 2.15 13.95 -12.01
C ALA A 100 2.08 15.31 -12.69
N SER A 101 2.67 16.35 -12.08
CA SER A 101 2.71 17.69 -12.66
C SER A 101 3.47 17.71 -13.99
N ASP A 102 4.60 16.99 -14.07
CA ASP A 102 5.36 16.79 -15.31
C ASP A 102 4.51 16.11 -16.39
N THR A 103 3.71 15.10 -16.01
CA THR A 103 2.83 14.36 -16.93
C THR A 103 1.70 15.23 -17.47
N LEU A 104 1.13 16.09 -16.61
CA LEU A 104 -0.01 16.94 -16.94
C LEU A 104 0.40 18.24 -17.67
N GLY A 105 1.65 18.67 -17.52
CA GLY A 105 2.11 19.98 -17.97
C GLY A 105 1.64 21.15 -17.09
N HIS A 106 1.01 20.86 -15.95
CA HIS A 106 0.59 21.84 -14.96
C HIS A 106 0.63 21.22 -13.55
N PRO A 107 0.65 22.02 -12.47
CA PRO A 107 0.69 21.49 -11.11
C PRO A 107 -0.51 20.57 -10.81
N ALA A 108 -0.22 19.39 -10.23
CA ALA A 108 -1.24 18.55 -9.60
C ALA A 108 -1.65 19.13 -8.24
N ASP A 109 -2.90 18.92 -7.83
CA ASP A 109 -3.42 19.48 -6.57
C ASP A 109 -2.90 18.73 -5.35
N MET A 110 -2.82 17.39 -5.44
CA MET A 110 -2.43 16.53 -4.32
C MET A 110 -1.46 15.43 -4.74
N GLY A 111 -0.48 15.14 -3.88
CA GLY A 111 0.24 13.87 -3.88
C GLY A 111 -0.24 13.01 -2.71
N LEU A 112 -0.39 11.70 -2.91
CA LEU A 112 -0.87 10.75 -1.92
C LEU A 112 -0.08 9.44 -1.98
N VAL A 113 0.46 9.02 -0.84
CA VAL A 113 1.07 7.70 -0.64
C VAL A 113 0.60 7.11 0.68
N ASN A 114 0.31 5.82 0.72
CA ASN A 114 -0.04 5.14 1.96
C ASN A 114 1.21 4.85 2.79
N MET A 115 1.13 5.12 4.09
CA MET A 115 2.17 4.85 5.08
C MET A 115 2.58 3.37 5.08
N GLY A 116 1.62 2.46 4.86
CA GLY A 116 1.90 1.02 4.77
C GLY A 116 2.84 0.64 3.62
N GLY A 117 2.93 1.47 2.59
CA GLY A 117 3.82 1.31 1.44
C GLY A 117 5.28 1.71 1.71
N LEU A 118 5.54 2.45 2.79
CA LEU A 118 6.89 2.87 3.20
C LEU A 118 7.45 1.88 4.22
N ARG A 119 8.48 1.13 3.84
CA ARG A 119 8.85 -0.11 4.55
C ARG A 119 10.14 -0.02 5.37
N ALA A 120 10.91 1.04 5.18
CA ALA A 120 12.16 1.28 5.88
C ALA A 120 12.38 2.78 6.09
N THR A 121 13.26 3.11 7.04
CA THR A 121 13.80 4.45 7.26
C THR A 121 14.82 4.78 6.17
N LEU A 122 14.82 6.02 5.70
CA LEU A 122 15.95 6.55 4.93
C LEU A 122 16.99 7.12 5.90
N ALA A 123 18.13 6.46 6.05
CA ALA A 123 19.21 6.95 6.91
C ALA A 123 19.84 8.23 6.35
N GLN A 124 20.50 9.00 7.22
CA GLN A 124 21.39 10.08 6.81
C GLN A 124 22.64 9.51 6.13
N GLY A 125 23.17 10.19 5.12
CA GLY A 125 24.37 9.75 4.38
C GLY A 125 24.04 9.20 3.00
N ASP A 126 24.82 8.24 2.52
CA ASP A 126 24.66 7.70 1.17
C ASP A 126 23.30 7.02 0.99
N ILE A 127 22.63 7.35 -0.12
CA ILE A 127 21.40 6.69 -0.56
C ILE A 127 21.80 5.72 -1.66
N THR A 128 21.67 4.42 -1.39
CA THR A 128 21.99 3.37 -2.34
C THR A 128 20.75 2.88 -3.08
N MET A 129 20.96 2.12 -4.16
CA MET A 129 19.90 1.34 -4.81
C MET A 129 19.20 0.42 -3.80
N ALA A 130 19.93 -0.25 -2.90
CA ALA A 130 19.36 -1.10 -1.86
C ALA A 130 18.33 -0.33 -1.02
N ASN A 131 18.67 0.89 -0.58
CA ASN A 131 17.76 1.69 0.24
C ASN A 131 16.47 2.03 -0.51
N ALA A 132 16.53 2.32 -1.82
CA ALA A 132 15.32 2.55 -2.61
C ALA A 132 14.41 1.31 -2.68
N TYR A 133 14.98 0.11 -2.79
CA TYR A 133 14.23 -1.16 -2.75
C TYR A 133 13.70 -1.49 -1.36
N GLU A 134 14.45 -1.19 -0.31
CA GLU A 134 14.03 -1.42 1.08
C GLU A 134 12.89 -0.49 1.49
N ILE A 135 12.95 0.79 1.10
CA ILE A 135 11.91 1.78 1.43
C ILE A 135 10.65 1.55 0.60
N LEU A 136 10.82 1.28 -0.71
CA LEU A 136 9.75 1.19 -1.70
C LEU A 136 9.77 -0.18 -2.43
N PRO A 137 9.53 -1.31 -1.73
CA PRO A 137 9.71 -2.65 -2.29
C PRO A 137 8.62 -3.05 -3.29
N PHE A 138 7.49 -2.35 -3.30
CA PHE A 138 6.39 -2.66 -4.20
C PHE A 138 6.59 -1.99 -5.56
N GLU A 139 6.17 -2.68 -6.63
CA GLU A 139 6.20 -2.16 -8.00
C GLU A 139 4.99 -1.25 -8.32
N ASN A 140 4.57 -0.45 -7.35
CA ASN A 140 3.41 0.43 -7.52
C ASN A 140 3.70 1.51 -8.56
N ALA A 141 2.81 1.70 -9.53
CA ALA A 141 2.90 2.72 -10.56
C ALA A 141 2.21 4.03 -10.14
N LEU A 142 2.73 5.16 -10.61
CA LEU A 142 2.03 6.44 -10.54
C LEU A 142 0.70 6.35 -11.29
N CYS A 143 -0.37 6.75 -10.62
CA CYS A 143 -1.67 7.00 -11.22
C CYS A 143 -2.17 8.39 -10.82
N ILE A 144 -2.70 9.11 -11.80
CA ILE A 144 -3.23 10.45 -11.69
C ILE A 144 -4.74 10.33 -11.85
N ILE A 145 -5.49 10.75 -10.84
CA ILE A 145 -6.96 10.64 -10.81
C ILE A 145 -7.54 12.05 -10.72
N VAL A 146 -8.53 12.34 -11.56
CA VAL A 146 -9.31 13.59 -11.49
C VAL A 146 -10.58 13.32 -10.71
N LEU A 147 -10.78 14.06 -9.61
CA LEU A 147 -11.95 13.96 -8.73
C LEU A 147 -12.74 15.26 -8.73
N ARG A 148 -14.08 15.15 -8.74
CA ARG A 148 -14.97 16.22 -8.30
C ARG A 148 -14.67 16.58 -6.84
N GLY A 149 -14.78 17.84 -6.46
CA GLY A 149 -14.44 18.33 -5.12
C GLY A 149 -15.16 17.60 -3.99
N SER A 150 -16.42 17.21 -4.19
CA SER A 150 -17.17 16.38 -3.24
C SER A 150 -16.52 15.00 -3.00
N ALA A 151 -16.00 14.35 -4.04
CA ALA A 151 -15.24 13.10 -3.91
C ALA A 151 -13.85 13.32 -3.33
N PHE A 152 -13.19 14.43 -3.68
CA PHE A 152 -11.92 14.84 -3.08
C PHE A 152 -12.05 15.08 -1.56
N ARG A 153 -13.16 15.68 -1.12
CA ARG A 153 -13.48 15.82 0.31
C ARG A 153 -13.62 14.46 1.00
N GLN A 154 -14.33 13.52 0.37
CA GLN A 154 -14.43 12.14 0.88
C GLN A 154 -13.07 11.44 0.94
N LEU A 155 -12.17 11.71 -0.01
CA LEU A 155 -10.79 11.21 0.06
C LEU A 155 -10.07 11.77 1.29
N CYS A 156 -10.19 13.07 1.58
CA CYS A 156 -9.66 13.65 2.80
C CYS A 156 -10.26 13.01 4.07
N GLU A 157 -11.54 12.65 4.05
CA GLU A 157 -12.18 11.89 5.14
C GLU A 157 -11.62 10.48 5.27
N ASN A 158 -11.33 9.78 4.17
CA ASN A 158 -10.68 8.47 4.19
C ASN A 158 -9.27 8.56 4.83
N ILE A 159 -8.50 9.58 4.48
CA ILE A 159 -7.18 9.85 5.07
C ILE A 159 -7.30 10.17 6.56
N ALA A 160 -8.29 10.98 6.95
CA ALA A 160 -8.56 11.30 8.35
C ALA A 160 -8.91 10.04 9.17
N TYR A 161 -9.74 9.15 8.61
CA TYR A 161 -10.11 7.87 9.25
C TYR A 161 -8.90 6.99 9.57
N ARG A 162 -7.89 7.08 8.71
CA ARG A 162 -6.61 6.36 8.85
C ARG A 162 -5.64 7.00 9.85
N LEU A 163 -5.99 8.16 10.41
CA LEU A 163 -5.10 9.04 11.20
C LEU A 163 -3.92 9.56 10.38
N GLY A 164 -4.14 9.84 9.10
CA GLY A 164 -3.13 10.39 8.20
C GLY A 164 -2.45 9.35 7.30
N GLU A 165 -1.99 9.85 6.17
CA GLU A 165 -1.19 9.18 5.15
C GLU A 165 -0.15 10.19 4.63
N GLY A 166 0.76 9.79 3.74
CA GLY A 166 1.69 10.73 3.13
C GLY A 166 0.97 11.63 2.12
N VAL A 167 0.94 12.94 2.37
CA VAL A 167 0.24 13.89 1.50
C VAL A 167 1.12 15.06 1.08
N SER A 168 0.86 15.63 -0.09
CA SER A 168 1.48 16.87 -0.61
C SER A 168 0.41 17.78 -1.21
N GLY A 169 0.59 19.10 -1.12
CA GLY A 169 -0.33 20.11 -1.69
C GLY A 169 -1.59 20.40 -0.86
N VAL A 170 -1.84 19.60 0.18
CA VAL A 170 -3.02 19.73 1.06
C VAL A 170 -2.63 19.91 2.52
N ARG A 171 -3.54 20.48 3.31
CA ARG A 171 -3.48 20.49 4.78
C ARG A 171 -4.78 19.96 5.35
N LEU A 172 -4.68 19.01 6.29
CA LEU A 172 -5.80 18.38 6.96
C LEU A 172 -5.72 18.59 8.48
N GLU A 173 -6.85 18.92 9.09
CA GLU A 173 -7.02 18.79 10.53
C GLU A 173 -7.96 17.62 10.81
N VAL A 174 -7.52 16.76 11.72
CA VAL A 174 -8.16 15.47 12.01
C VAL A 174 -8.43 15.40 13.51
N SER A 175 -9.61 14.97 13.92
CA SER A 175 -9.90 14.72 15.34
C SER A 175 -9.29 13.40 15.82
N LYS A 176 -9.11 13.24 17.14
CA LYS A 176 -8.71 11.94 17.73
C LYS A 176 -9.67 10.79 17.39
N ASP A 177 -10.95 11.11 17.21
CA ASP A 177 -11.98 10.17 16.77
C ASP A 177 -11.95 9.89 15.26
N ARG A 178 -10.87 10.28 14.58
CA ARG A 178 -10.57 9.96 13.18
C ARG A 178 -11.53 10.61 12.18
N ARG A 179 -12.11 11.76 12.55
CA ARG A 179 -12.96 12.57 11.66
C ARG A 179 -12.17 13.72 11.08
N LEU A 180 -12.42 14.04 9.81
CA LEU A 180 -11.93 15.26 9.19
C LEU A 180 -12.62 16.47 9.82
N LEU A 181 -11.84 17.44 10.28
CA LEU A 181 -12.32 18.71 10.83
C LEU A 181 -12.22 19.83 9.80
N SER A 182 -11.09 19.92 9.09
CA SER A 182 -10.87 20.88 8.02
C SER A 182 -9.90 20.31 6.98
N ALA A 183 -10.05 20.76 5.74
CA ALA A 183 -9.17 20.41 4.63
C ALA A 183 -8.99 21.60 3.69
N THR A 184 -7.75 21.86 3.28
CA THR A 184 -7.43 22.90 2.31
C THR A 184 -6.48 22.36 1.24
N VAL A 185 -6.57 22.92 0.04
CA VAL A 185 -5.72 22.63 -1.12
C VAL A 185 -5.06 23.94 -1.55
N GLY A 186 -3.73 24.00 -1.53
CA GLY A 186 -3.03 25.26 -1.80
C GLY A 186 -3.44 26.42 -0.87
N GLY A 187 -3.89 26.11 0.35
CA GLY A 187 -4.37 27.09 1.34
C GLY A 187 -5.83 27.54 1.16
N GLN A 188 -6.54 27.07 0.13
CA GLN A 188 -7.96 27.38 -0.07
C GLN A 188 -8.85 26.21 0.39
N PRO A 189 -10.06 26.48 0.91
CA PRO A 189 -11.04 25.44 1.19
C PRO A 189 -11.35 24.61 -0.06
N ILE A 190 -11.74 23.35 0.14
CA ILE A 190 -12.24 22.51 -0.95
C ILE A 190 -13.57 23.09 -1.46
N ASP A 191 -13.64 23.29 -2.78
CA ASP A 191 -14.84 23.65 -3.53
C ASP A 191 -15.43 22.37 -4.14
N ASP A 192 -16.65 22.01 -3.75
CA ASP A 192 -17.26 20.74 -4.13
C ASP A 192 -17.54 20.61 -5.64
N ASP A 193 -17.61 21.73 -6.37
CA ASP A 193 -17.90 21.75 -7.81
C ASP A 193 -16.64 21.79 -8.69
N ARG A 194 -15.48 22.08 -8.10
CA ARG A 194 -14.19 22.11 -8.81
C ARG A 194 -13.63 20.69 -9.01
N LEU A 195 -12.89 20.51 -10.10
CA LEU A 195 -12.07 19.30 -10.33
C LEU A 195 -10.69 19.44 -9.69
N TYR A 196 -10.25 18.37 -9.02
CA TYR A 196 -8.95 18.25 -8.37
C TYR A 196 -8.18 17.07 -8.93
N THR A 197 -6.87 17.24 -9.06
CA THR A 197 -5.97 16.19 -9.57
C THR A 197 -5.16 15.57 -8.45
N VAL A 198 -5.30 14.26 -8.26
CA VAL A 198 -4.61 13.47 -7.24
C VAL A 198 -3.57 12.57 -7.88
N ALA A 199 -2.30 12.79 -7.57
CA ALA A 199 -1.20 11.89 -7.87
C ALA A 199 -1.11 10.82 -6.76
N THR A 200 -1.33 9.57 -7.10
CA THR A 200 -1.34 8.44 -6.17
C THR A 200 -0.73 7.20 -6.81
N LEU A 201 -0.88 6.05 -6.16
CA LEU A 201 -0.42 4.75 -6.63
C LEU A 201 -1.57 3.97 -7.25
N ASP A 202 -1.28 3.13 -8.25
CA ASP A 202 -2.22 2.15 -8.80
C ASP A 202 -2.90 1.29 -7.73
N TYR A 203 -2.15 0.86 -6.71
CA TYR A 203 -2.68 0.17 -5.54
C TYR A 203 -3.80 0.98 -4.85
N LEU A 204 -3.59 2.27 -4.57
CA LEU A 204 -4.60 3.10 -3.92
C LEU A 204 -5.72 3.50 -4.88
N ALA A 205 -5.41 3.65 -6.17
CA ALA A 205 -6.38 3.94 -7.22
C ALA A 205 -7.48 2.87 -7.33
N GLU A 206 -7.22 1.65 -6.85
CA GLU A 206 -8.18 0.55 -6.74
C GLU A 206 -9.01 0.59 -5.44
N GLY A 207 -8.86 1.64 -4.62
CA GLY A 207 -9.58 1.81 -3.36
C GLY A 207 -8.98 1.06 -2.17
N ASN A 208 -7.81 0.44 -2.33
CA ASN A 208 -7.12 -0.26 -1.25
C ASN A 208 -6.76 0.70 -0.09
N ASP A 209 -6.44 0.12 1.08
CA ASP A 209 -6.23 0.85 2.36
C ASP A 209 -7.40 1.78 2.77
N GLY A 210 -8.60 1.52 2.23
CA GLY A 210 -9.80 2.31 2.51
C GLY A 210 -9.88 3.64 1.76
N MET A 211 -9.06 3.84 0.72
CA MET A 211 -9.10 5.03 -0.13
C MET A 211 -10.21 4.96 -1.19
N HIS A 212 -11.42 4.54 -0.77
CA HIS A 212 -12.52 4.23 -1.69
C HIS A 212 -12.96 5.43 -2.54
N ALA A 213 -12.79 6.67 -2.06
CA ALA A 213 -13.12 7.86 -2.83
C ALA A 213 -12.33 7.96 -4.16
N LEU A 214 -11.16 7.31 -4.28
CA LEU A 214 -10.41 7.25 -5.54
C LEU A 214 -11.16 6.50 -6.65
N LEU A 215 -12.07 5.59 -6.31
CA LEU A 215 -12.92 4.89 -7.27
C LEU A 215 -14.00 5.80 -7.91
N MET A 216 -14.22 6.99 -7.33
CA MET A 216 -15.16 8.00 -7.85
C MET A 216 -14.52 8.94 -8.89
N GLY A 217 -13.30 8.64 -9.34
CA GLY A 217 -12.57 9.42 -10.35
C GLY A 217 -13.32 9.57 -11.67
N GLU A 218 -13.37 10.78 -12.20
CA GLU A 218 -13.91 11.06 -13.54
C GLU A 218 -12.93 10.60 -14.64
N SER A 219 -11.64 10.58 -14.33
CA SER A 219 -10.60 10.02 -15.20
C SER A 219 -9.41 9.50 -14.41
N ARG A 220 -8.66 8.58 -15.02
CA ARG A 220 -7.44 7.98 -14.50
C ARG A 220 -6.39 7.88 -15.60
N ILE A 221 -5.18 8.36 -15.32
CA ILE A 221 -4.00 8.26 -16.19
C ILE A 221 -2.88 7.59 -15.39
N CYS A 222 -2.32 6.49 -15.88
CA CYS A 222 -1.15 5.87 -15.25
C CYS A 222 -0.02 5.79 -16.30
N PRO A 223 0.95 6.72 -16.28
CA PRO A 223 1.99 6.77 -17.29
C PRO A 223 2.82 5.47 -17.31
N PRO A 224 3.07 4.87 -18.48
CA PRO A 224 3.81 3.62 -18.57
C PRO A 224 5.24 3.79 -18.03
N GLY A 225 5.69 2.83 -17.22
CA GLY A 225 7.05 2.81 -16.67
C GLY A 225 7.30 3.78 -15.50
N ALA A 226 6.31 4.59 -15.09
CA ALA A 226 6.45 5.52 -13.97
C ALA A 226 6.21 4.83 -12.62
N THR A 227 7.05 3.86 -12.25
CA THR A 227 6.96 3.23 -10.91
C THR A 227 7.45 4.16 -9.82
N LEU A 228 6.82 4.13 -8.64
CA LEU A 228 7.16 5.01 -7.53
C LEU A 228 8.64 4.91 -7.15
N ARG A 229 9.21 3.70 -7.13
CA ARG A 229 10.63 3.49 -6.84
C ARG A 229 11.52 4.10 -7.93
N SER A 230 11.16 3.98 -9.20
CA SER A 230 11.91 4.61 -10.30
C SER A 230 11.85 6.14 -10.21
N LEU A 231 10.68 6.70 -9.86
CA LEU A 231 10.51 8.14 -9.63
C LEU A 231 11.37 8.62 -8.46
N PHE A 232 11.42 7.86 -7.37
CA PHE A 232 12.28 8.16 -6.22
C PHE A 232 13.76 8.12 -6.58
N ILE A 233 14.23 7.05 -7.26
CA ILE A 233 15.63 6.93 -7.71
C ILE A 233 16.00 8.13 -8.58
N ARG A 234 15.18 8.46 -9.58
CA ARG A 234 15.41 9.59 -10.47
C ARG A 234 15.43 10.92 -9.71
N TYR A 235 14.56 11.10 -8.72
CA TYR A 235 14.59 12.29 -7.88
C TYR A 235 15.91 12.41 -7.11
N VAL A 236 16.39 11.32 -6.50
CA VAL A 236 17.66 11.30 -5.76
C VAL A 236 18.83 11.63 -6.69
N GLU A 237 18.90 10.99 -7.87
CA GLU A 237 19.93 11.23 -8.87
C GLU A 237 19.93 12.70 -9.32
N ARG A 238 18.76 13.28 -9.62
CA ARG A 238 18.65 14.72 -9.97
C ARG A 238 19.16 15.64 -8.86
N GLN A 239 18.88 15.31 -7.59
CA GLN A 239 19.37 16.12 -6.47
C GLN A 239 20.90 16.03 -6.36
N ALA A 240 21.46 14.83 -6.56
CA ALA A 240 22.91 14.63 -6.58
C ALA A 240 23.58 15.39 -7.74
N GLU A 241 23.02 15.35 -8.94
CA GLU A 241 23.48 16.13 -10.10
C GLU A 241 23.44 17.64 -9.84
N ALA A 242 22.44 18.10 -9.08
CA ALA A 242 22.31 19.49 -8.64
C ALA A 242 23.23 19.84 -7.45
N GLY A 243 24.08 18.92 -6.97
CA GLY A 243 24.96 19.12 -5.82
C GLY A 243 24.21 19.25 -4.48
N LYS A 244 23.01 18.69 -4.38
CA LYS A 244 22.14 18.77 -3.21
C LYS A 244 21.97 17.40 -2.56
N ALA A 245 22.00 17.39 -1.24
CA ALA A 245 21.51 16.26 -0.47
C ALA A 245 19.97 16.29 -0.41
N VAL A 246 19.35 15.11 -0.49
CA VAL A 246 17.91 14.92 -0.29
C VAL A 246 17.54 15.32 1.13
N THR A 247 16.44 16.03 1.27
CA THR A 247 15.90 16.46 2.56
C THR A 247 14.38 16.61 2.45
N SER A 248 13.73 16.74 3.59
CA SER A 248 12.29 16.95 3.73
C SER A 248 12.02 17.80 4.97
N ARG A 249 10.79 18.28 5.13
CA ARG A 249 10.41 19.14 6.26
C ARG A 249 9.06 18.71 6.82
N MET A 250 8.91 18.87 8.14
CA MET A 250 7.60 18.82 8.78
C MET A 250 6.91 20.15 8.56
N GLU A 251 5.73 20.12 7.95
CA GLU A 251 5.02 21.35 7.55
C GLU A 251 3.65 21.48 8.22
N GLY A 252 3.22 20.48 8.98
CA GLY A 252 1.86 20.42 9.52
C GLY A 252 0.85 20.18 8.41
N ARG A 253 1.19 19.31 7.46
CA ARG A 253 0.29 18.83 6.40
C ARG A 253 -0.87 18.05 6.99
N ILE A 254 -0.66 17.32 8.10
CA ILE A 254 -1.75 16.67 8.84
C ILE A 254 -1.56 16.90 10.33
N CYS A 255 -2.54 17.54 10.97
CA CYS A 255 -2.54 17.80 12.41
C CYS A 255 -3.70 17.08 13.10
N VAL A 256 -3.43 16.41 14.22
CA VAL A 256 -4.48 15.84 15.08
C VAL A 256 -4.88 16.87 16.14
N ARG A 257 -6.18 17.14 16.26
CA ARG A 257 -6.80 18.05 17.23
C ARG A 257 -7.67 17.29 18.22
N GLU A 258 -7.88 17.90 19.38
CA GLU A 258 -8.87 17.47 20.36
C GLU A 258 -10.29 17.57 19.79
#